data_AF-A0AAD5M3R4-F1
#
_entry.id   AF-A0AAD5M3R4-F1
#
_cell.length_a   1.000
_cell.length_b   1.000
_cell.length_c   1.000
_cell.angle_alpha   90.00
_cell.angle_beta   90.00
_cell.angle_gamma   90.00
#
_symmetry.space_group_name_H-M   'P 1'
#
loop_
_entity.id
_entity.type
_entity.pdbx_description
1 polymer ?
#
loop_
_entity_poly.entity_id
_entity_poly.type
_entity_poly.pdbx_seq_one_letter_code
_entity_poly.pdbx_strand_id
1 'polypeptide(L)'
;MSTYEKTLIPPLNFSMVDSGVYRSGFPNKKNHAFLQQLGLKSVLYLCHQQHRPENLAFFEENGIQLFQCPIDGNKEPFIGIDSEAMADALRHLLDVRNHPILVHCTKGTHRTGCVIGCLRKMQYWSLTSIINEYCRFAGPRMRLLDQQFIEFFSPSIHYDERHKPKWIH
;
A
#
# COMPACT_ATOMS: atom_id res chain seq x y z
N MET A 1 -36.31 -17.89 1.09
CA MET A 1 -35.49 -16.86 1.76
C MET A 1 -34.56 -16.27 0.71
N SER A 2 -34.81 -15.02 0.30
CA SER A 2 -34.03 -14.37 -0.76
C SER A 2 -32.57 -14.22 -0.32
N THR A 3 -31.67 -14.95 -0.97
CA THR A 3 -30.22 -14.77 -0.87
C THR A 3 -29.87 -13.45 -1.53
N TYR A 4 -30.05 -12.34 -0.81
CA TYR A 4 -29.39 -11.10 -1.17
C TYR A 4 -27.88 -11.35 -1.06
N GLU A 5 -27.21 -11.53 -2.20
CA GLU A 5 -25.75 -11.49 -2.26
C GLU A 5 -25.28 -10.23 -1.53
N LYS A 6 -24.52 -10.43 -0.45
CA LYS A 6 -23.99 -9.36 0.37
C LYS A 6 -23.13 -8.48 -0.53
N THR A 7 -23.62 -7.28 -0.87
CA THR A 7 -22.93 -6.37 -1.80
C THR A 7 -21.50 -6.15 -1.33
N LEU A 8 -20.54 -6.55 -2.15
CA LEU A 8 -19.12 -6.40 -1.86
C LEU A 8 -18.68 -5.01 -2.30
N ILE A 9 -18.23 -4.21 -1.34
CA ILE A 9 -17.83 -2.82 -1.58
C ILE A 9 -16.32 -2.74 -1.37
N PRO A 10 -15.51 -2.58 -2.42
CA PRO A 10 -14.08 -2.39 -2.25
C PRO A 10 -13.80 -1.05 -1.52
N PRO A 11 -12.68 -0.96 -0.77
CA PRO A 11 -12.27 0.31 -0.19
C PRO A 11 -12.00 1.38 -1.28
N LEU A 12 -11.98 2.65 -0.87
CA LEU A 12 -11.62 3.75 -1.76
C LEU A 12 -10.29 3.47 -2.47
N ASN A 13 -10.17 3.77 -3.76
CA ASN A 13 -8.92 3.60 -4.52
C ASN A 13 -8.32 2.18 -4.46
N PHE A 14 -9.16 1.15 -4.25
CA PHE A 14 -8.70 -0.22 -4.25
C PHE A 14 -8.20 -0.67 -5.63
N SER A 15 -7.08 -1.37 -5.67
CA SER A 15 -6.58 -2.05 -6.87
C SER A 15 -5.56 -3.13 -6.52
N MET A 16 -5.37 -4.09 -7.41
CA MET A 16 -4.23 -5.01 -7.35
C MET A 16 -3.00 -4.32 -7.93
N VAL A 17 -1.90 -4.34 -7.18
CA VAL A 17 -0.60 -3.84 -7.65
C VAL A 17 0.12 -4.95 -8.38
N ASP A 18 0.22 -6.11 -7.72
CA ASP A 18 0.83 -7.33 -8.23
C ASP A 18 0.20 -8.55 -7.57
N SER A 19 0.58 -9.75 -8.04
CA SER A 19 0.15 -11.00 -7.41
C SER A 19 0.49 -10.99 -5.92
N GLY A 20 -0.54 -10.97 -5.07
CA GLY A 20 -0.42 -10.95 -3.62
C GLY A 20 -0.25 -9.56 -2.99
N VAL A 21 -0.21 -8.48 -3.78
CA VAL A 21 -0.07 -7.11 -3.27
C VAL A 21 -1.23 -6.25 -3.75
N TYR A 22 -1.98 -5.70 -2.81
CA TYR A 22 -3.12 -4.81 -3.06
C TYR A 22 -2.84 -3.42 -2.51
N ARG A 23 -3.48 -2.41 -3.09
CA ARG A 23 -3.47 -1.03 -2.59
C ARG A 23 -4.89 -0.57 -2.29
N SER A 24 -5.04 0.34 -1.33
CA SER A 24 -6.28 1.11 -1.15
C SER A 24 -6.09 2.41 -0.35
N GLY A 25 -7.18 3.16 -0.21
CA GLY A 25 -7.40 4.11 0.87
C GLY A 25 -7.86 3.42 2.15
N PHE A 26 -8.22 4.21 3.16
CA PHE A 26 -8.52 3.72 4.49
C PHE A 26 -9.79 2.84 4.49
N PRO A 27 -9.71 1.56 4.89
CA PRO A 27 -10.86 0.68 4.97
C PRO A 27 -11.90 1.14 6.01
N ASN A 28 -13.18 0.89 5.72
CA ASN A 28 -14.26 1.04 6.68
C ASN A 28 -15.05 -0.28 6.82
N LYS A 29 -15.95 -0.34 7.79
CA LYS A 29 -16.76 -1.54 8.10
C LYS A 29 -17.52 -2.11 6.89
N LYS A 30 -17.98 -1.27 5.96
CA LYS A 30 -18.68 -1.73 4.74
C LYS A 30 -17.74 -2.49 3.80
N ASN A 31 -16.43 -2.30 3.92
CA ASN A 31 -15.44 -2.97 3.09
C ASN A 31 -15.01 -4.33 3.63
N HIS A 32 -15.29 -4.66 4.89
CA HIS A 32 -14.83 -5.89 5.54
C HIS A 32 -15.25 -7.15 4.79
N ALA A 33 -16.50 -7.18 4.31
CA ALA A 33 -16.99 -8.31 3.52
C ALA A 33 -16.18 -8.52 2.22
N PHE A 34 -15.74 -7.45 1.58
CA PHE A 34 -14.88 -7.51 0.40
C PHE A 34 -13.45 -7.93 0.78
N LEU A 35 -12.87 -7.33 1.83
CA LEU A 35 -11.51 -7.65 2.28
C LEU A 35 -11.36 -9.11 2.71
N GLN A 36 -12.41 -9.69 3.29
CA GLN A 36 -12.43 -11.10 3.66
C GLN A 36 -12.27 -12.04 2.45
N GLN A 37 -12.80 -11.66 1.28
CA GLN A 37 -12.65 -12.44 0.04
C GLN A 37 -11.22 -12.43 -0.50
N LEU A 38 -10.41 -11.44 -0.13
CA LEU A 38 -9.01 -11.36 -0.57
C LEU A 38 -8.09 -12.35 0.18
N GLY A 39 -8.54 -12.90 1.31
CA GLY A 39 -7.74 -13.80 2.15
C GLY A 39 -6.43 -13.14 2.61
N LEU A 40 -6.49 -11.86 2.98
CA LEU A 40 -5.32 -11.10 3.40
C LEU A 40 -4.64 -11.79 4.59
N LYS A 41 -3.30 -11.88 4.55
CA LYS A 41 -2.49 -12.27 5.72
C LYS A 41 -2.02 -11.05 6.49
N SER A 42 -1.80 -9.94 5.81
CA SER A 42 -1.34 -8.73 6.47
C SER A 42 -1.86 -7.45 5.83
N VAL A 43 -1.79 -6.37 6.61
CA VAL A 43 -2.09 -5.00 6.19
C VAL A 43 -0.89 -4.12 6.50
N LEU A 44 -0.43 -3.36 5.52
CA LEU A 44 0.61 -2.34 5.67
C LEU A 44 -0.05 -0.96 5.71
N TYR A 45 -0.01 -0.33 6.89
CA TYR A 45 -0.66 0.93 7.17
C TYR A 45 0.36 2.07 7.33
N LEU A 46 0.23 3.08 6.47
CA LEU A 46 1.27 4.10 6.26
C LEU A 46 1.07 5.41 7.04
N CYS A 47 0.19 5.44 8.04
CA CYS A 47 -0.11 6.68 8.77
C CYS A 47 0.31 6.60 10.25
N HIS A 48 0.60 7.77 10.83
CA HIS A 48 0.91 7.94 12.26
C HIS A 48 -0.28 7.69 13.19
N GLN A 49 -1.49 8.02 12.75
CA GLN A 49 -2.69 7.90 13.60
C GLN A 49 -3.00 6.44 13.89
N GLN A 50 -3.47 6.12 15.10
CA GLN A 50 -3.97 4.78 15.42
C GLN A 50 -5.07 4.34 14.44
N HIS A 51 -5.10 3.04 14.19
CA HIS A 51 -6.11 2.44 13.33
C HIS A 51 -7.48 2.41 14.04
N ARG A 52 -8.56 2.30 13.26
CA ARG A 52 -9.92 2.25 13.82
C ARG A 52 -10.14 0.96 14.62
N PRO A 53 -10.72 1.00 15.82
CA PRO A 53 -10.98 -0.19 16.63
C PRO A 53 -11.78 -1.27 15.88
N GLU A 54 -12.76 -0.88 15.07
CA GLU A 54 -13.59 -1.82 14.31
C GLU A 54 -12.78 -2.57 13.26
N ASN A 55 -11.78 -1.92 12.68
CA ASN A 55 -10.88 -2.57 11.73
C ASN A 55 -9.85 -3.44 12.47
N LEU A 56 -9.38 -3.03 13.65
CA LEU A 56 -8.46 -3.84 14.46
C LEU A 56 -9.13 -5.15 14.90
N ALA A 57 -10.36 -5.08 15.39
CA ALA A 57 -11.16 -6.26 15.72
C ALA A 57 -11.33 -7.17 14.50
N PHE A 58 -11.66 -6.60 13.33
CA PHE A 58 -11.75 -7.37 12.08
C PHE A 58 -10.41 -8.04 11.71
N PHE A 59 -9.29 -7.35 11.89
CA PHE A 59 -7.97 -7.93 11.61
C PHE A 59 -7.66 -9.10 12.55
N GLU A 60 -7.91 -8.93 13.85
CA GLU A 60 -7.72 -9.98 14.85
C GLU A 60 -8.61 -11.20 14.58
N GLU A 61 -9.90 -10.99 14.32
CA GLU A 61 -10.87 -12.06 14.00
C GLU A 61 -10.50 -12.87 12.76
N ASN A 62 -9.80 -12.26 11.80
CA ASN A 62 -9.40 -12.90 10.55
C ASN A 62 -7.90 -13.29 10.51
N GLY A 63 -7.17 -13.15 11.64
CA GLY A 63 -5.75 -13.47 11.71
C GLY A 63 -4.85 -12.61 10.82
N ILE A 64 -5.26 -11.37 10.55
CA ILE A 64 -4.55 -10.41 9.69
C ILE A 64 -3.54 -9.64 10.54
N GLN A 65 -2.25 -9.76 10.21
CA GLN A 65 -1.19 -9.01 10.86
C GLN A 65 -1.15 -7.55 10.39
N LEU A 66 -1.20 -6.59 11.30
CA LEU A 66 -1.05 -5.17 10.97
C LEU A 66 0.41 -4.72 11.13
N PHE A 67 1.02 -4.28 10.04
CA PHE A 67 2.28 -3.55 10.04
C PHE A 67 2.01 -2.06 9.94
N GLN A 68 2.36 -1.31 10.99
CA GLN A 68 2.27 0.14 10.96
C GLN A 68 3.64 0.72 10.63
N CYS A 69 3.79 1.31 9.45
CA CYS A 69 5.00 1.99 8.99
C CYS A 69 4.64 3.46 8.71
N PRO A 70 4.66 4.33 9.73
CA PRO A 70 4.27 5.71 9.55
C PRO A 70 5.21 6.43 8.58
N ILE A 71 4.66 6.94 7.49
CA ILE A 71 5.40 7.76 6.53
C ILE A 71 4.82 9.17 6.56
N ASP A 72 5.71 10.14 6.66
CA ASP A 72 5.34 11.54 6.60
C ASP A 72 4.75 11.92 5.24
N GLY A 73 3.78 12.84 5.26
CA GLY A 73 3.19 13.31 4.03
C GLY A 73 4.13 14.28 3.34
N ASN A 74 4.43 14.04 2.06
CA ASN A 74 5.20 14.97 1.25
C ASN A 74 4.37 16.25 1.01
N LYS A 75 4.58 17.28 1.83
CA LYS A 75 3.84 18.55 1.79
C LYS A 75 4.82 19.70 1.96
N GLU A 76 4.69 20.69 1.09
CA GLU A 76 5.35 21.98 1.28
C GLU A 76 4.91 22.60 2.61
N PRO A 77 5.83 23.29 3.33
CA PRO A 77 7.16 23.71 2.87
C PRO A 77 8.34 22.86 3.38
N PHE A 78 8.15 21.91 4.31
CA PHE A 78 9.28 21.32 5.05
C PHE A 78 9.20 19.82 5.35
N ILE A 79 8.22 19.09 4.82
CA ILE A 79 8.04 17.67 5.14
C ILE A 79 8.33 16.83 3.91
N GLY A 80 9.53 16.26 3.87
CA GLY A 80 9.93 15.22 2.92
C GLY A 80 9.59 13.82 3.44
N ILE A 81 9.43 12.86 2.53
CA ILE A 81 9.31 11.45 2.91
C ILE A 81 10.69 10.95 3.35
N ASP A 82 10.77 10.37 4.54
CA ASP A 82 11.97 9.67 4.99
C ASP A 82 12.22 8.41 4.13
N SER A 83 13.44 8.30 3.62
CA SER A 83 13.87 7.19 2.77
C SER A 83 13.99 5.88 3.54
N GLU A 84 14.33 5.94 4.83
CA GLU A 84 14.40 4.73 5.68
C GLU A 84 13.00 4.18 5.94
N ALA A 85 12.05 5.03 6.35
CA ALA A 85 10.65 4.62 6.51
C ALA A 85 10.03 4.03 5.22
N MET A 86 10.41 4.56 4.05
CA MET A 86 10.01 4.00 2.76
C MET A 86 10.65 2.63 2.49
N ALA A 87 11.94 2.47 2.79
CA ALA A 87 12.63 1.19 2.68
C ALA A 87 12.03 0.12 3.60
N ASP A 88 11.70 0.47 4.84
CA ASP A 88 11.03 -0.41 5.81
C ASP A 88 9.67 -0.90 5.27
N ALA A 89 8.86 0.01 4.74
CA ALA A 89 7.58 -0.33 4.12
C ALA A 89 7.76 -1.29 2.94
N LEU A 90 8.77 -1.07 2.09
CA LEU A 90 9.08 -1.95 0.95
C LEU A 90 9.54 -3.33 1.41
N ARG A 91 10.31 -3.46 2.50
CA ARG A 91 10.73 -4.78 3.02
C ARG A 91 9.53 -5.67 3.34
N HIS A 92 8.44 -5.11 3.87
CA HIS A 92 7.21 -5.88 4.10
C HIS A 92 6.56 -6.37 2.80
N LEU A 93 6.64 -5.59 1.72
CA LEU A 93 6.11 -5.97 0.40
C LEU A 93 6.97 -6.99 -0.33
N LEU A 94 8.27 -6.99 -0.06
CA LEU A 94 9.25 -7.90 -0.65
C LEU A 94 9.36 -9.24 0.09
N ASP A 95 8.48 -9.51 1.05
CA ASP A 95 8.43 -10.79 1.78
C ASP A 95 7.09 -11.50 1.51
N VAL A 96 7.14 -12.59 0.75
CA VAL A 96 5.95 -13.36 0.36
C VAL A 96 5.24 -14.01 1.54
N ARG A 97 5.88 -14.11 2.71
CA ARG A 97 5.23 -14.62 3.93
C ARG A 97 4.10 -13.70 4.38
N ASN A 98 4.21 -12.41 4.08
CA ASN A 98 3.19 -11.39 4.35
C ASN A 98 2.05 -11.42 3.32
N HIS A 99 2.19 -12.14 2.20
CA HIS A 99 1.21 -12.09 1.11
C HIS A 99 0.06 -13.10 1.33
N PRO A 100 -1.20 -12.71 1.04
CA PRO A 100 -1.60 -11.46 0.40
C PRO A 100 -1.61 -10.24 1.35
N ILE A 101 -1.03 -9.12 0.91
CA ILE A 101 -0.86 -7.89 1.70
C ILE A 101 -1.66 -6.73 1.10
N LEU A 102 -2.33 -5.96 1.96
CA LEU A 102 -2.99 -4.70 1.58
C LEU A 102 -2.20 -3.50 2.07
N VAL A 103 -1.75 -2.65 1.16
CA VAL A 103 -1.08 -1.37 1.47
C VAL A 103 -2.10 -0.24 1.45
N HIS A 104 -2.20 0.53 2.54
CA HIS A 104 -3.07 1.69 2.54
C HIS A 104 -2.56 2.85 3.38
N CYS A 105 -3.01 4.05 3.02
CA CYS A 105 -2.95 5.24 3.84
C CYS A 105 -4.37 5.79 4.03
N THR A 106 -4.54 7.10 4.18
CA THR A 106 -5.88 7.71 4.31
C THR A 106 -6.71 7.59 3.02
N LYS A 107 -6.13 7.98 1.87
CA LYS A 107 -6.84 8.02 0.57
C LYS A 107 -6.26 7.08 -0.48
N GLY A 108 -5.15 6.40 -0.18
CA GLY A 108 -4.47 5.54 -1.14
C GLY A 108 -3.82 6.29 -2.30
N THR A 109 -3.52 7.58 -2.13
CA THR A 109 -2.99 8.46 -3.18
C THR A 109 -1.50 8.74 -3.01
N HIS A 110 -1.11 9.49 -1.97
CA HIS A 110 0.24 10.06 -1.85
C HIS A 110 1.24 9.04 -1.30
N ARG A 111 1.21 8.76 0.01
CA ARG A 111 2.10 7.77 0.66
C ARG A 111 2.05 6.39 0.00
N THR A 112 0.83 5.89 -0.22
CA THR A 112 0.63 4.63 -0.95
C THR A 112 1.16 4.71 -2.37
N GLY A 113 0.95 5.84 -3.08
CA GLY A 113 1.49 6.04 -4.42
C GLY A 113 3.01 6.06 -4.46
N CYS A 114 3.68 6.70 -3.47
CA CYS A 114 5.13 6.69 -3.37
C CYS A 114 5.66 5.29 -3.07
N VAL A 115 5.06 4.55 -2.13
CA VAL A 115 5.45 3.15 -1.83
C VAL A 115 5.33 2.28 -3.08
N ILE A 116 4.18 2.34 -3.77
CA ILE A 116 4.00 1.55 -4.99
C ILE A 116 4.93 2.03 -6.12
N GLY A 117 5.15 3.34 -6.27
CA GLY A 117 6.07 3.87 -7.27
C GLY A 117 7.52 3.43 -7.04
N CYS A 118 7.97 3.40 -5.79
CA CYS A 118 9.27 2.88 -5.41
C CYS A 118 9.36 1.36 -5.65
N LEU A 119 8.29 0.62 -5.39
CA LEU A 119 8.20 -0.80 -5.72
C LEU A 119 8.36 -1.04 -7.23
N ARG A 120 7.66 -0.25 -8.07
CA ARG A 120 7.80 -0.32 -9.54
C ARG A 120 9.22 -0.02 -10.00
N LYS A 121 9.91 0.90 -9.32
CA LYS A 121 11.32 1.20 -9.59
C LYS A 121 12.21 -0.02 -9.32
N MET A 122 11.95 -0.77 -8.24
CA MET A 122 12.64 -2.05 -7.98
C MET A 122 12.31 -3.13 -9.01
N GLN A 123 11.14 -3.06 -9.65
CA GLN A 123 10.76 -3.92 -10.77
C GLN A 123 11.35 -3.45 -12.11
N TYR A 124 12.24 -2.44 -12.11
CA TYR A 124 12.85 -1.84 -13.29
C TYR A 124 11.85 -1.27 -14.30
N TRP A 125 10.69 -0.78 -13.84
CA TRP A 125 9.76 -0.06 -14.71
C TRP A 125 10.36 1.28 -15.17
N SER A 126 9.98 1.72 -16.36
CA SER A 126 10.34 3.07 -16.84
C SER A 126 9.71 4.14 -15.95
N LEU A 127 10.44 5.23 -15.67
CA LEU A 127 9.91 6.33 -14.85
C LEU A 127 8.57 6.86 -15.40
N THR A 128 8.42 6.96 -16.72
CA THR A 128 7.16 7.36 -17.37
C THR A 128 5.99 6.45 -16.99
N SER A 129 6.18 5.13 -17.00
CA SER A 129 5.14 4.17 -16.59
C SER A 129 4.81 4.30 -15.11
N ILE A 130 5.81 4.50 -14.27
CA ILE A 130 5.65 4.66 -12.81
C ILE A 130 4.83 5.91 -12.50
N ILE A 131 5.21 7.05 -13.08
CA ILE A 131 4.51 8.32 -12.89
C ILE A 131 3.09 8.26 -13.46
N ASN A 132 2.88 7.57 -14.59
CA ASN A 132 1.54 7.38 -15.15
C ASN A 132 0.62 6.59 -14.19
N GLU A 133 1.11 5.50 -13.59
CA GLU A 133 0.36 4.73 -12.58
C GLU A 133 0.06 5.60 -11.36
N TYR A 134 1.05 6.33 -10.84
CA TYR A 134 0.85 7.27 -9.73
C TYR A 134 -0.26 8.29 -10.03
N CYS A 135 -0.18 8.98 -11.17
CA CYS A 135 -1.12 10.01 -11.58
C CYS A 135 -2.54 9.44 -11.74
N ARG A 136 -2.69 8.22 -12.25
CA ARG A 136 -3.99 7.55 -12.37
C ARG A 136 -4.68 7.39 -11.01
N PHE A 137 -3.95 7.03 -9.95
CA PHE A 137 -4.52 6.88 -8.61
C PHE A 137 -4.64 8.18 -7.82
N ALA A 138 -3.72 9.13 -8.04
CA ALA A 138 -3.76 10.43 -7.39
C ALA A 138 -4.83 11.36 -7.98
N GLY A 139 -5.10 11.24 -9.28
CA GLY A 139 -6.06 12.05 -10.04
C GLY A 139 -5.78 13.55 -9.87
N PRO A 140 -6.79 14.39 -9.61
CA PRO A 140 -6.61 15.84 -9.47
C PRO A 140 -5.81 16.24 -8.22
N ARG A 141 -5.45 15.29 -7.35
CA ARG A 141 -4.67 15.52 -6.13
C ARG A 141 -3.20 15.11 -6.30
N MET A 142 -2.74 14.83 -7.51
CA MET A 142 -1.33 14.52 -7.76
C MET A 142 -0.41 15.63 -7.23
N ARG A 143 0.75 15.24 -6.71
CA ARG A 143 1.77 16.16 -6.21
C ARG A 143 3.06 15.96 -6.98
N LEU A 144 3.71 17.06 -7.33
CA LEU A 144 5.01 17.01 -7.98
C LEU A 144 6.07 16.43 -7.05
N LEU A 145 6.04 16.79 -5.76
CA LEU A 145 6.99 16.29 -4.77
C LEU A 145 6.97 14.76 -4.64
N ASP A 146 5.80 14.12 -4.76
CA ASP A 146 5.69 12.66 -4.74
C ASP A 146 6.40 12.04 -5.96
N GLN A 147 6.23 12.65 -7.14
CA GLN A 147 6.88 12.19 -8.38
C GLN A 147 8.40 12.37 -8.31
N GLN A 148 8.86 13.52 -7.83
CA GLN A 148 10.28 13.79 -7.60
C GLN A 148 10.87 12.81 -6.59
N PHE A 149 10.16 12.53 -5.49
CA PHE A 149 10.61 11.54 -4.52
C PHE A 149 10.82 10.17 -5.18
N ILE A 150 9.84 9.69 -5.96
CA ILE A 150 9.95 8.41 -6.68
C ILE A 150 11.14 8.42 -7.65
N GLU A 151 11.35 9.51 -8.37
CA GLU A 151 12.46 9.68 -9.30
C GLU A 151 13.82 9.56 -8.60
N PHE A 152 14.02 10.28 -7.48
CA PHE A 152 15.31 10.31 -6.77
C PHE A 152 15.51 9.13 -5.82
N PHE A 153 14.47 8.41 -5.42
CA PHE A 153 14.54 7.31 -4.45
C PHE A 153 15.46 6.18 -4.93
N SER A 154 16.64 6.06 -4.32
CA SER A 154 17.67 5.07 -4.73
C SER A 154 18.32 4.37 -3.52
N PRO A 155 17.55 3.75 -2.60
CA PRO A 155 18.16 3.07 -1.46
C PRO A 155 18.59 1.65 -1.77
N SER A 156 19.58 1.18 -1.03
CA SER A 156 19.91 -0.24 -0.92
C SER A 156 18.94 -0.91 0.06
N ILE A 157 17.97 -1.66 -0.48
CA ILE A 157 17.00 -2.39 0.35
C ILE A 157 17.48 -3.84 0.48
N HIS A 158 17.90 -4.20 1.68
CA HIS A 158 18.18 -5.60 2.02
C HIS A 158 16.85 -6.33 2.29
N TYR A 159 16.61 -7.41 1.56
CA TYR A 159 15.49 -8.32 1.73
C TYR A 159 15.96 -9.78 1.61
N ASP A 160 15.17 -10.73 2.12
CA ASP A 160 15.52 -12.15 2.05
C ASP A 160 15.19 -12.72 0.67
N GLU A 161 16.24 -12.99 -0.12
CA GLU A 161 16.14 -13.59 -1.46
C GLU A 161 15.33 -14.90 -1.48
N ARG A 162 15.30 -15.66 -0.38
CA ARG A 162 14.55 -16.93 -0.31
C ARG A 162 13.04 -16.72 -0.29
N HIS A 163 12.60 -15.56 0.18
CA HIS A 163 11.19 -15.20 0.35
C HIS A 163 10.79 -14.01 -0.53
N LYS A 164 11.57 -13.71 -1.58
CA LYS A 164 11.23 -12.62 -2.49
C LYS A 164 10.07 -13.00 -3.42
N PRO A 165 9.25 -12.03 -3.85
CA PRO A 165 8.19 -12.28 -4.81
C PRO A 165 8.74 -12.61 -6.20
N LYS A 166 8.01 -13.43 -6.96
CA LYS A 166 8.43 -13.84 -8.33
C LYS A 166 8.54 -12.70 -9.34
N TRP A 167 7.88 -11.58 -9.06
CA TRP A 167 7.89 -10.36 -9.87
C TRP A 167 9.07 -9.43 -9.53
N ILE A 168 9.95 -9.81 -8.60
CA ILE A 168 11.26 -9.18 -8.38
C ILE A 168 12.33 -10.02 -9.07
N HIS A 169 13.14 -9.37 -9.91
CA HIS A 169 14.22 -9.97 -10.68
C HIS A 169 15.58 -9.57 -10.12
#